data_AF-A0A2W6ZQX7-F1
#
_entry.id   AF-A0A2W6ZQX7-F1
#
_cell.length_a   1.000
_cell.length_b   1.000
_cell.length_c   1.000
_cell.angle_alpha   90.00
_cell.angle_beta   90.00
_cell.angle_gamma   90.00
#
_symmetry.space_group_name_H-M   'P 1'
#
loop_
_entity.id
_entity.type
_entity.pdbx_description
1 polymer ?
#
loop_
_entity_poly.entity_id
_entity_poly.type
_entity_poly.pdbx_seq_one_letter_code
_entity_poly.pdbx_strand_id
1 'polypeptide(L)'
;MLFHAMGSLLPASLLIAAAVSAAPPVNAGSGSGGLAEAVQSTRTAAEAVLSQSGTEHCLRGKLTNALLGLSASCEAHGQRSELCAFTDRVVVTTGWTVAFMEATSRQLLELSSQPLSSTGSGVVASPRP
;
A
#
# COMPACT_ATOMS: atom_id res chain seq x y z
N MET A 1 38.46 71.43 3.85
CA MET A 1 38.64 70.77 5.15
C MET A 1 37.56 69.69 5.27
N LEU A 2 37.98 68.44 5.50
CA LEU A 2 37.16 67.24 5.74
C LEU A 2 36.11 67.48 6.82
N PHE A 3 34.89 66.93 6.67
CA PHE A 3 34.21 66.16 7.73
C PHE A 3 33.05 65.31 7.17
N HIS A 4 32.94 64.11 7.76
CA HIS A 4 32.08 62.98 7.44
C HIS A 4 30.57 63.25 7.58
N ALA A 5 29.75 62.54 6.78
CA ALA A 5 28.55 61.87 7.31
C ALA A 5 28.09 60.75 6.37
N MET A 6 28.25 59.52 6.85
CA MET A 6 27.82 58.26 6.24
C MET A 6 26.29 58.14 6.31
N GLY A 7 25.63 58.09 5.16
CA GLY A 7 24.21 57.77 5.03
C GLY A 7 24.03 56.33 4.58
N SER A 8 23.98 55.40 5.53
CA SER A 8 23.64 53.99 5.29
C SER A 8 22.18 53.86 4.84
N LEU A 9 21.97 53.60 3.55
CA LEU A 9 20.68 53.18 3.01
C LEU A 9 20.59 51.64 3.08
N LEU A 10 19.83 51.13 4.05
CA LEU A 10 19.42 49.72 4.07
C LEU A 10 18.37 49.51 2.97
N PRO A 11 18.52 48.52 2.06
CA PRO A 11 17.37 47.99 1.34
C PRO A 11 16.64 46.98 2.25
N ALA A 12 15.40 47.32 2.58
CA ALA A 12 14.43 46.43 3.20
C ALA A 12 14.05 45.31 2.22
N SER A 13 14.79 44.20 2.25
CA SER A 13 14.44 43.00 1.50
C SER A 13 13.37 42.21 2.24
N LEU A 14 12.12 42.44 1.85
CA LEU A 14 10.94 41.68 2.23
C LEU A 14 11.02 40.27 1.60
N LEU A 15 11.51 39.28 2.34
CA LEU A 15 11.45 37.87 1.92
C LEU A 15 10.08 37.30 2.27
N ILE A 16 9.22 37.16 1.26
CA ILE A 16 7.97 36.43 1.35
C ILE A 16 8.32 34.93 1.35
N ALA A 17 8.26 34.29 2.52
CA ALA A 17 8.39 32.85 2.65
C ALA A 17 7.10 32.18 2.13
N ALA A 18 7.11 31.75 0.87
CA ALA A 18 6.09 30.84 0.36
C ALA A 18 6.29 29.47 1.00
N ALA A 19 5.51 29.17 2.03
CA ALA A 19 5.39 27.82 2.58
C ALA A 19 4.68 26.93 1.55
N VAL A 20 5.45 26.36 0.63
CA VAL A 20 4.97 25.25 -0.20
C VAL A 20 4.83 24.03 0.72
N SER A 21 3.60 23.72 1.08
CA SER A 21 3.28 22.43 1.69
C SER A 21 3.56 21.35 0.65
N ALA A 22 4.75 20.75 0.72
CA ALA A 22 5.06 19.54 -0.01
C ALA A 22 4.18 18.42 0.55
N ALA A 23 3.01 18.22 -0.04
CA ALA A 23 2.28 16.98 0.13
C ALA A 23 3.21 15.84 -0.32
N PRO A 24 3.42 14.78 0.49
CA PRO A 24 4.24 13.66 0.07
C PRO A 24 3.64 13.08 -1.22
N PRO A 25 4.47 12.62 -2.18
CA PRO A 25 3.96 11.97 -3.37
C PRO A 25 3.12 10.77 -2.92
N VAL A 26 1.83 10.80 -3.24
CA VAL A 26 1.02 9.59 -3.22
C VAL A 26 1.58 8.72 -4.33
N ASN A 27 2.46 7.78 -3.96
CA ASN A 27 2.78 6.66 -4.83
C ASN A 27 1.50 5.83 -4.94
N ALA A 28 0.63 6.22 -5.87
CA ALA A 28 -0.35 5.33 -6.45
C ALA A 28 0.47 4.26 -7.17
N GLY A 29 0.68 3.13 -6.49
CA GLY A 29 1.45 2.01 -7.02
C GLY A 29 0.81 1.51 -8.31
N SER A 30 1.34 1.97 -9.44
CA SER A 30 1.11 1.37 -10.74
C SER A 30 1.54 -0.08 -10.65
N GLY A 31 0.59 -0.99 -10.90
CA GLY A 31 0.78 -2.43 -10.82
C GLY A 31 1.89 -2.92 -11.74
N SER A 32 3.07 -3.12 -11.17
CA SER A 32 4.15 -3.99 -11.72
C SER A 32 5.24 -4.29 -10.68
N GLY A 33 5.00 -4.03 -9.40
CA GLY A 33 5.82 -4.65 -8.35
C GLY A 33 5.63 -6.16 -8.49
N GLY A 34 6.71 -6.93 -8.34
CA GLY A 34 6.58 -8.37 -8.30
C GLY A 34 5.61 -8.81 -7.19
N LEU A 35 5.19 -10.07 -7.25
CA LEU A 35 4.29 -10.64 -6.25
C LEU A 35 4.75 -10.38 -4.81
N ALA A 36 6.06 -10.35 -4.56
CA ALA A 36 6.62 -10.01 -3.25
C ALA A 36 6.28 -8.59 -2.80
N GLU A 37 6.44 -7.57 -3.66
CA GLU A 37 6.07 -6.20 -3.35
C GLU A 37 4.56 -6.04 -3.10
N ALA A 38 3.73 -6.72 -3.89
CA ALA A 38 2.28 -6.66 -3.72
C ALA A 38 1.83 -7.28 -2.38
N VAL A 39 2.44 -8.41 -1.99
CA VAL A 39 2.24 -9.04 -0.67
C VAL A 39 2.69 -8.10 0.44
N GLN A 40 3.85 -7.48 0.31
CA GLN A 40 4.37 -6.57 1.34
C GLN A 40 3.51 -5.32 1.50
N SER A 41 3.04 -4.72 0.40
CA SER A 41 2.08 -3.60 0.43
C SER A 41 0.79 -3.97 1.16
N THR A 42 0.28 -5.18 0.91
CA THR A 42 -0.92 -5.72 1.57
C THR A 42 -0.70 -5.92 3.07
N ARG A 43 0.47 -6.45 3.46
CA ARG A 43 0.87 -6.57 4.88
C ARG A 43 0.89 -5.21 5.57
N THR A 44 1.53 -4.20 4.98
CA THR A 44 1.57 -2.84 5.54
C THR A 44 0.18 -2.20 5.64
N ALA A 45 -0.72 -2.45 4.69
CA ALA A 45 -2.10 -1.97 4.78
C ALA A 45 -2.87 -2.67 5.92
N ALA A 46 -2.72 -4.00 6.05
CA ALA A 46 -3.34 -4.78 7.12
C ALA A 46 -2.85 -4.35 8.52
N GLU A 47 -1.55 -4.11 8.69
CA GLU A 47 -0.98 -3.59 9.93
C GLU A 47 -1.52 -2.20 10.29
N ALA A 48 -1.70 -1.32 9.30
CA ALA A 48 -2.27 0.00 9.51
C ALA A 48 -3.73 -0.07 10.00
N VAL A 49 -4.51 -1.03 9.51
CA VAL A 49 -5.88 -1.27 9.99
C VAL A 49 -5.86 -1.74 11.45
N LEU A 50 -5.03 -2.73 11.79
CA LEU A 50 -4.97 -3.29 13.14
C LEU A 50 -4.42 -2.31 14.17
N SER A 51 -3.50 -1.43 13.77
CA SER A 51 -2.99 -0.35 14.61
C SER A 51 -3.87 0.91 14.62
N GLN A 52 -4.99 0.90 13.88
CA GLN A 52 -5.89 2.03 13.71
C GLN A 52 -5.15 3.31 13.29
N SER A 53 -4.16 3.16 12.41
CA SER A 53 -3.27 4.25 11.97
C SER A 53 -3.92 5.08 10.84
N GLY A 54 -4.99 5.79 11.18
CA GLY A 54 -5.72 6.67 10.27
C GLY A 54 -7.22 6.67 10.50
N THR A 55 -7.95 7.47 9.72
CA THR A 55 -9.42 7.44 9.73
C THR A 55 -9.92 6.17 9.05
N GLU A 56 -11.12 5.71 9.42
CA GLU A 56 -11.77 4.53 8.81
C GLU A 56 -11.80 4.60 7.28
N HIS A 57 -12.13 5.77 6.72
CA HIS A 57 -12.20 5.96 5.27
C HIS A 57 -10.83 5.78 4.59
N CYS A 58 -9.77 6.37 5.17
CA CYS A 58 -8.41 6.22 4.67
C CYS A 58 -7.92 4.77 4.76
N LEU A 59 -8.17 4.10 5.89
CA LEU A 59 -7.79 2.71 6.11
C LEU A 59 -8.51 1.78 5.12
N ARG A 60 -9.80 2.01 4.89
CA ARG A 60 -10.58 1.28 3.87
C ARG A 60 -9.98 1.46 2.48
N GLY A 61 -9.75 2.70 2.06
CA GLY A 61 -9.14 2.98 0.76
C GLY A 61 -7.77 2.34 0.59
N LYS A 62 -6.91 2.41 1.63
CA LYS A 62 -5.57 1.82 1.63
C LYS A 62 -5.62 0.29 1.51
N LEU A 63 -6.46 -0.36 2.30
CA LEU A 63 -6.61 -1.82 2.28
C LEU A 63 -7.22 -2.30 0.95
N THR A 64 -8.27 -1.63 0.44
CA THR A 64 -8.87 -1.97 -0.85
C THR A 64 -7.87 -1.83 -2.00
N ASN A 65 -7.10 -0.75 -2.05
CA ASN A 65 -6.09 -0.56 -3.11
C ASN A 65 -4.98 -1.62 -3.04
N ALA A 66 -4.48 -1.93 -1.84
CA ALA A 66 -3.48 -2.97 -1.68
C ALA A 66 -3.98 -4.35 -2.13
N LEU A 67 -5.23 -4.69 -1.82
CA LEU A 67 -5.86 -5.94 -2.25
C LEU A 67 -6.11 -6.02 -3.75
N LEU A 68 -6.51 -4.91 -4.39
CA LEU A 68 -6.59 -4.83 -5.85
C LEU A 68 -5.21 -5.06 -6.50
N GLY A 69 -4.16 -4.44 -5.96
CA GLY A 69 -2.79 -4.64 -6.43
C GLY A 69 -2.30 -6.08 -6.25
N LEU A 70 -2.63 -6.72 -5.13
CA LEU A 70 -2.29 -8.12 -4.87
C LEU A 70 -3.06 -9.09 -5.77
N SER A 71 -4.37 -8.89 -5.96
CA SER A 71 -5.18 -9.70 -6.89
C SER A 71 -4.60 -9.64 -8.31
N ALA A 72 -4.34 -8.43 -8.82
CA ALA A 72 -3.75 -8.24 -10.14
C ALA A 72 -2.35 -8.88 -10.26
N SER A 73 -1.52 -8.82 -9.21
CA SER A 73 -0.21 -9.47 -9.21
C SER A 73 -0.33 -11.00 -9.15
N CYS A 74 -1.26 -11.55 -8.37
CA CYS A 74 -1.55 -12.98 -8.35
C CYS A 74 -1.93 -13.50 -9.74
N GLU A 75 -2.82 -12.79 -10.44
CA GLU A 75 -3.21 -13.12 -11.83
C GLU A 75 -2.01 -13.03 -12.79
N ALA A 76 -1.25 -11.94 -12.74
CA ALA A 76 -0.09 -11.72 -13.62
C ALA A 76 1.01 -12.80 -13.47
N HIS A 77 1.15 -13.36 -12.26
CA HIS A 77 2.12 -14.43 -11.96
C HIS A 77 1.52 -15.84 -12.01
N GLY A 78 0.23 -15.99 -12.34
CA GLY A 78 -0.46 -17.28 -12.35
C GLY A 78 -0.51 -17.98 -10.99
N GLN A 79 -0.38 -17.23 -9.90
CA GLN A 79 -0.32 -17.76 -8.53
C GLN A 79 -1.72 -18.13 -8.03
N ARG A 80 -1.83 -19.30 -7.39
CA ARG A 80 -3.09 -19.83 -6.84
C ARG A 80 -2.99 -20.21 -5.36
N SER A 81 -2.13 -19.52 -4.61
CA SER A 81 -2.02 -19.72 -3.17
C SER A 81 -3.31 -19.34 -2.44
N GLU A 82 -3.46 -19.80 -1.19
CA GLU A 82 -4.61 -19.41 -0.36
C GLU A 82 -4.70 -17.89 -0.16
N LEU A 83 -3.56 -17.19 -0.11
CA LEU A 83 -3.51 -15.74 -0.07
C LEU A 83 -4.16 -15.09 -1.29
N CYS A 84 -3.84 -15.57 -2.50
CA CYS A 84 -4.43 -15.06 -3.74
C CYS A 84 -5.94 -15.36 -3.78
N ALA A 85 -6.32 -16.62 -3.49
CA ALA A 85 -7.73 -17.02 -3.48
C ALA A 85 -8.56 -16.25 -2.44
N PHE A 86 -7.97 -15.94 -1.28
CA PHE A 86 -8.59 -15.10 -0.26
C PHE A 86 -8.76 -13.65 -0.76
N THR A 87 -7.72 -13.09 -1.36
CA THR A 87 -7.71 -11.71 -1.87
C THR A 87 -8.77 -11.50 -2.95
N ASP A 88 -8.90 -12.42 -3.90
CA ASP A 88 -9.90 -12.35 -4.98
C ASP A 88 -11.34 -12.35 -4.44
N ARG A 89 -11.62 -13.06 -3.35
CA ARG A 89 -12.95 -13.05 -2.71
C ARG A 89 -13.22 -11.75 -1.96
N VAL A 90 -12.21 -11.23 -1.27
CA VAL A 90 -12.37 -10.02 -0.46
C VAL A 90 -12.53 -8.79 -1.35
N VAL A 91 -11.76 -8.67 -2.43
CA VAL A 91 -11.72 -7.46 -3.25
C VAL A 91 -13.05 -7.13 -3.93
N VAL A 92 -13.90 -8.14 -4.18
CA VAL A 92 -15.24 -7.98 -4.74
C VAL A 92 -16.32 -7.71 -3.69
N THR A 93 -15.98 -7.77 -2.41
CA THR A 93 -16.93 -7.51 -1.31
C THR A 93 -17.16 -6.00 -1.18
N THR A 94 -18.42 -5.57 -1.06
CA THR A 94 -18.78 -4.15 -0.91
C THR A 94 -19.19 -3.81 0.52
N GLY A 95 -19.12 -2.53 0.90
CA GLY A 95 -19.67 -2.05 2.17
C GLY A 95 -18.88 -2.47 3.41
N TRP A 96 -17.55 -2.43 3.35
CA TRP A 96 -16.68 -2.88 4.44
C TRP A 96 -16.91 -2.09 5.72
N THR A 97 -17.26 -2.81 6.79
CA THR A 97 -17.27 -2.29 8.15
C THR A 97 -15.86 -2.33 8.74
N VAL A 98 -15.60 -1.56 9.81
CA VAL A 98 -14.33 -1.64 10.55
C VAL A 98 -14.03 -3.07 10.99
N ALA A 99 -15.02 -3.77 11.56
CA ALA A 99 -14.86 -5.15 12.01
C ALA A 99 -14.48 -6.10 10.85
N PHE A 100 -15.07 -5.89 9.66
CA PHE A 100 -14.69 -6.65 8.47
C PHE A 100 -13.24 -6.37 8.06
N MET A 101 -12.81 -5.11 8.09
CA MET A 101 -11.43 -4.74 7.76
C MET A 101 -10.43 -5.35 8.75
N GLU A 102 -10.73 -5.36 10.05
CA GLU A 102 -9.89 -5.97 11.06
C GLU A 102 -9.77 -7.48 10.88
N ALA A 103 -10.89 -8.17 10.69
CA ALA A 103 -10.92 -9.62 10.45
C ALA A 103 -10.14 -9.99 9.18
N THR A 104 -10.37 -9.23 8.10
CA THR A 104 -9.64 -9.36 6.83
C THR A 104 -8.14 -9.16 7.03
N SER A 105 -7.74 -8.12 7.76
CA SER A 105 -6.34 -7.80 8.01
C SER A 105 -5.62 -8.90 8.79
N ARG A 106 -6.26 -9.50 9.81
CA ARG A 106 -5.68 -10.64 10.54
C ARG A 106 -5.45 -11.84 9.62
N GLN A 107 -6.46 -12.18 8.81
CA GLN A 107 -6.35 -13.30 7.87
C GLN A 107 -5.25 -13.06 6.83
N LEU A 108 -5.08 -11.83 6.33
CA LEU A 108 -4.02 -11.47 5.38
C LEU A 108 -2.62 -11.66 5.99
N LEU A 109 -2.42 -11.22 7.24
CA LEU A 109 -1.14 -11.37 7.92
C LEU A 109 -0.79 -12.84 8.16
N GLU A 110 -1.78 -13.66 8.49
CA GLU A 110 -1.61 -15.10 8.64
C GLU A 110 -1.25 -15.76 7.29
N LEU A 111 -2.04 -15.53 6.24
CA LEU A 111 -1.82 -16.14 4.91
C LEU A 111 -0.53 -15.65 4.24
N SER A 112 -0.13 -14.39 4.43
CA SER A 112 1.10 -13.84 3.86
C SER A 112 2.38 -14.30 4.55
N SER A 113 2.27 -14.87 5.75
CA SER A 113 3.40 -15.44 6.49
C SER A 113 3.71 -16.88 6.05
N GLN A 114 2.81 -17.48 5.29
CA GLN A 114 3.00 -18.82 4.73
C GLN A 114 3.82 -18.75 3.45
N PRO A 115 4.60 -19.79 3.12
CA PRO A 115 5.21 -19.90 1.81
C PRO A 115 4.12 -19.82 0.74
N LEU A 116 4.37 -19.04 -0.33
CA LEU A 116 3.53 -19.03 -1.53
C LEU A 116 3.75 -20.32 -2.34
N SER A 117 3.66 -21.46 -1.67
CA SER A 117 3.72 -22.77 -2.28
C SER A 117 2.40 -22.99 -3.00
N SER A 118 2.47 -23.08 -4.33
CA SER A 118 1.36 -23.55 -5.13
C SER A 118 1.06 -25.00 -4.74
N THR A 119 0.07 -25.23 -3.88
CA THR A 119 -0.51 -26.56 -3.72
C THR A 119 -1.31 -26.84 -5.00
N GLY A 120 -0.59 -27.28 -6.03
CA GLY A 120 -1.09 -27.36 -7.40
C GLY A 120 -0.07 -27.97 -8.38
N SER A 121 0.68 -28.99 -7.96
CA SER A 121 1.37 -29.92 -8.88
C SER A 121 1.56 -31.26 -8.18
N GLY A 122 0.44 -31.97 -8.08
CA GLY A 122 0.37 -33.34 -7.59
C GLY A 122 -0.74 -34.07 -8.33
N VAL A 123 -0.77 -33.98 -9.66
CA VAL A 123 -1.50 -34.97 -10.47
C VAL A 123 -0.46 -35.96 -10.95
N VAL A 124 -0.42 -37.07 -10.22
CA VAL A 124 0.33 -38.28 -10.53
C VAL A 124 0.10 -38.67 -11.99
N ALA A 125 1.17 -39.01 -12.70
CA ALA A 125 1.08 -39.65 -14.01
C ALA A 125 0.29 -40.95 -13.86
N SER A 126 -0.90 -41.00 -14.48
CA SER A 126 -1.68 -42.23 -14.58
C SER A 126 -0.98 -43.18 -15.57
N PRO A 127 -0.71 -44.45 -15.22
CA PRO A 127 -0.29 -45.43 -16.21
C PRO A 127 -1.49 -45.74 -17.13
N ARG A 128 -1.29 -45.65 -18.44
CA ARG A 128 -2.25 -46.18 -19.43
C ARG A 128 -2.12 -47.71 -19.48
N PRO A 129 -3.22 -48.44 -19.71
CA PRO A 129 -3.18 -49.89 -19.94
C PRO A 129 -2.48 -50.25 -21.25
#